data_AF-A0A5J4NCZ2-F1
#
_entry.id   AF-A0A5J4NCZ2-F1
#
_cell.length_a   1.000
_cell.length_b   1.000
_cell.length_c   1.000
_cell.angle_alpha   90.00
_cell.angle_beta   90.00
_cell.angle_gamma   90.00
#
_symmetry.space_group_name_H-M   'P 1'
#
loop_
_entity.id
_entity.type
_entity.pdbx_description
1 polymer ?
#
loop_
_entity_poly.entity_id
_entity_poly.type
_entity_poly.pdbx_seq_one_letter_code
_entity_poly.pdbx_strand_id
1 'polypeptide(L)'
;MLLRKMEEVNDTRDLQYELDATKEALDAMDREISSLVKKKRSLQKKYEEIESKLTLARLRDLSNTTRSCSPYDQLDGFPWSSELRRVRDELFHIANFRPLQLRAINATMDCKDVILVMPTGQLTRLRAMRRRLDDPELLSPEILLNMLLSYRECEDYKSMVKLIDDVRSLRIPSASVDSDVFTYYYAFALNGRRLKGDREKALQKITEASLGLLFTLSVAPAHIYPWSALLKTSKNPSADMYGLLGRIHKDRFLESQYKDEEALQLAIESYRSGFKSVPNEYLGVNLATLLVCSGQDLSSSLELRTVYFRCWEDLALNRTAWRNTVRAGVRAFNEQLLRGRERCHRSR
;
A
#
# COMPACT_ATOMS: atom_id res chain seq x y z
N MET A 1 14.34 75.29 -18.38
CA MET A 1 13.11 74.50 -18.12
C MET A 1 12.83 73.48 -19.23
N LEU A 2 12.97 73.84 -20.52
CA LEU A 2 12.80 72.92 -21.66
C LEU A 2 13.89 71.84 -21.77
N LEU A 3 15.16 72.17 -21.53
CA LEU A 3 16.28 71.20 -21.56
C LEU A 3 16.15 70.08 -20.52
N ARG A 4 15.80 70.40 -19.27
CA ARG A 4 15.54 69.40 -18.21
C ARG A 4 14.39 68.45 -18.55
N LYS A 5 13.32 68.96 -19.16
CA LYS A 5 12.20 68.13 -19.62
C LYS A 5 12.58 67.21 -20.78
N MET A 6 13.53 67.62 -21.63
CA MET A 6 14.05 66.76 -22.70
C MET A 6 14.99 65.67 -22.16
N GLU A 7 15.81 65.97 -21.15
CA GLU A 7 16.64 64.98 -20.44
C GLU A 7 15.77 63.94 -19.71
N GLU A 8 14.75 64.35 -18.95
CA GLU A 8 13.83 63.43 -18.26
C GLU A 8 13.04 62.52 -19.24
N VAL A 9 12.70 63.03 -20.43
CA VAL A 9 12.01 62.24 -21.48
C VAL A 9 12.97 61.26 -22.18
N ASN A 10 14.27 61.56 -22.23
CA ASN A 10 15.27 60.64 -22.73
C ASN A 10 15.57 59.53 -21.71
N ASP A 11 15.75 59.88 -20.43
CA ASP A 11 15.97 58.90 -19.35
C ASP A 11 14.80 57.93 -19.22
N THR A 12 13.56 58.41 -19.36
CA THR A 12 12.38 57.53 -19.32
C THR A 12 12.28 56.61 -20.54
N ARG A 13 12.79 57.01 -21.71
CA ARG A 13 12.87 56.14 -22.89
C ARG A 13 13.96 55.09 -22.76
N ASP A 14 15.11 55.46 -22.22
CA ASP A 14 16.24 54.54 -22.01
C ASP A 14 15.90 53.49 -20.95
N LEU A 15 15.23 53.90 -19.86
CA LEU A 15 14.69 52.96 -18.86
C LEU A 15 13.62 52.03 -19.43
N GLN A 16 12.79 52.52 -20.35
CA GLN A 16 11.79 51.69 -21.02
C GLN A 16 12.46 50.64 -21.92
N TYR A 17 13.54 51.02 -22.60
CA TYR A 17 14.33 50.10 -23.43
C TYR A 17 15.02 49.02 -22.59
N GLU A 18 15.62 49.37 -21.45
CA GLU A 18 16.18 48.40 -20.51
C GLU A 18 15.11 47.47 -19.90
N LEU A 19 13.91 47.98 -19.63
CA LEU A 19 12.80 47.18 -19.12
C LEU A 19 12.32 46.16 -20.15
N ASP A 20 12.25 46.54 -21.42
CA ASP A 20 11.82 45.64 -22.49
C ASP A 20 12.90 44.59 -22.78
N ALA A 21 14.18 44.97 -22.77
CA ALA A 21 15.30 44.03 -22.91
C ALA A 21 15.38 43.01 -21.75
N THR A 22 15.13 43.44 -20.51
CA THR A 22 15.12 42.56 -19.34
C THR A 22 13.91 41.62 -19.33
N LYS A 23 12.74 42.07 -19.79
CA LYS A 23 11.57 41.20 -20.01
C LYS A 23 11.84 40.13 -21.06
N GLU A 24 12.48 40.49 -22.18
CA GLU A 24 12.82 39.52 -23.23
C GLU A 24 13.81 38.46 -22.73
N ALA A 25 14.77 38.84 -21.88
CA ALA A 25 15.69 37.93 -21.21
C ALA A 25 14.97 37.00 -20.22
N LEU A 26 13.99 37.50 -19.47
CA LEU A 26 13.15 36.68 -18.58
C LEU A 26 12.33 35.67 -19.39
N ASP A 27 11.69 36.09 -20.48
CA ASP A 27 10.91 35.20 -21.35
C ASP A 27 11.79 34.14 -22.04
N ALA A 28 13.07 34.46 -22.30
CA ALA A 28 14.04 33.48 -22.78
C ALA A 28 14.37 32.43 -21.71
N MET A 29 14.61 32.86 -20.46
CA MET A 29 14.85 31.95 -19.34
C MET A 29 13.63 31.07 -19.01
N ASP A 30 12.41 31.61 -19.07
CA ASP A 30 11.18 30.84 -18.82
C ASP A 30 10.94 29.77 -19.90
N ARG A 31 11.32 30.05 -21.15
CA ARG A 31 11.34 29.06 -22.24
C ARG A 31 12.35 27.94 -21.96
N GLU A 32 13.52 28.28 -21.44
CA GLU A 32 14.54 27.31 -21.07
C GLU A 32 14.09 26.43 -19.89
N ILE A 33 13.54 27.02 -18.82
CA ILE A 33 12.94 26.32 -17.68
C ILE A 33 11.85 25.36 -18.16
N SER A 34 10.97 25.81 -19.06
CA SER A 34 9.91 24.99 -19.64
C SER A 34 10.46 23.78 -20.40
N SER A 35 11.57 23.95 -21.12
CA SER A 35 12.26 22.86 -21.83
C SER A 35 12.90 21.85 -20.87
N LEU A 36 13.55 22.35 -19.81
CA LEU A 36 14.19 21.54 -18.77
C LEU A 36 13.16 20.77 -17.95
N VAL A 37 12.00 21.36 -17.64
CA VAL A 37 10.89 20.69 -16.96
C VAL A 37 10.32 19.56 -17.82
N LYS A 38 10.18 19.76 -19.14
CA LYS A 38 9.78 18.68 -20.06
C LYS A 38 10.80 17.55 -20.07
N LYS A 39 12.10 17.87 -20.09
CA LYS A 39 13.19 16.89 -20.05
C LYS A 39 13.25 16.14 -18.71
N LYS A 40 13.03 16.82 -17.59
CA LYS A 40 12.88 16.21 -16.27
C LYS A 40 11.71 15.22 -16.27
N ARG A 41 10.53 15.60 -16.76
CA ARG A 41 9.36 14.70 -16.84
C ARG A 41 9.65 13.45 -17.69
N SER A 42 10.33 13.58 -18.82
CA SER A 42 10.64 12.42 -19.67
C SER A 42 11.66 11.49 -19.03
N LEU A 43 12.68 12.02 -18.35
CA LEU A 43 13.64 11.24 -17.56
C LEU A 43 12.98 10.56 -16.35
N GLN A 44 12.05 11.25 -15.70
CA GLN A 44 11.33 10.73 -14.54
C GLN A 44 10.40 9.58 -14.94
N LYS A 45 9.69 9.70 -16.06
CA LYS A 45 8.94 8.58 -16.65
C LYS A 45 9.83 7.38 -16.97
N LYS A 46 11.02 7.61 -17.55
CA LYS A 46 12.00 6.54 -17.80
C LYS A 46 12.53 5.91 -16.51
N TYR A 47 12.80 6.71 -15.48
CA TYR A 47 13.20 6.23 -14.16
C TYR A 47 12.10 5.34 -13.56
N GLU A 48 10.84 5.78 -13.56
CA GLU A 48 9.70 5.00 -13.06
C GLU A 48 9.47 3.72 -13.88
N GLU A 49 9.64 3.75 -15.20
CA GLU A 49 9.60 2.55 -16.05
C GLU A 49 10.73 1.56 -15.71
N ILE A 50 11.94 2.05 -15.42
CA ILE A 50 13.06 1.20 -15.01
C ILE A 50 12.86 0.67 -13.59
N GLU A 51 12.38 1.50 -12.67
CA GLU A 51 12.12 1.14 -11.27
C GLU A 51 10.98 0.15 -11.17
N SER A 52 9.90 0.31 -11.95
CA SER A 52 8.82 -0.66 -12.04
C SER A 52 9.29 -1.98 -12.67
N LYS A 53 10.13 -1.94 -13.72
CA LYS A 53 10.77 -3.15 -14.27
C LYS A 53 11.69 -3.82 -13.25
N LEU A 54 12.45 -3.06 -12.47
CA LEU A 54 13.32 -3.58 -11.40
C LEU A 54 12.50 -4.15 -10.25
N THR A 55 11.41 -3.50 -9.86
CA THR A 55 10.51 -3.95 -8.80
C THR A 55 9.75 -5.19 -9.23
N LEU A 56 9.27 -5.23 -10.47
CA LEU A 56 8.67 -6.44 -11.04
C LEU A 56 9.70 -7.55 -11.20
N ALA A 57 10.95 -7.25 -11.56
CA ALA A 57 12.03 -8.23 -11.55
C ALA A 57 12.33 -8.74 -10.14
N ARG A 58 12.38 -7.86 -9.13
CA ARG A 58 12.56 -8.23 -7.71
C ARG A 58 11.37 -8.99 -7.14
N LEU A 59 10.14 -8.63 -7.49
CA LEU A 59 8.92 -9.35 -7.10
C LEU A 59 8.82 -10.68 -7.83
N ARG A 60 9.24 -10.73 -9.11
CA ARG A 60 9.41 -11.97 -9.85
C ARG A 60 10.49 -12.81 -9.22
N ASP A 61 11.60 -12.23 -8.75
CA ASP A 61 12.66 -12.90 -7.99
C ASP A 61 12.18 -13.34 -6.61
N LEU A 62 11.28 -12.62 -5.94
CA LEU A 62 10.65 -13.03 -4.67
C LEU A 62 9.65 -14.17 -4.89
N SER A 63 8.82 -14.11 -5.94
CA SER A 63 7.91 -15.19 -6.36
C SER A 63 8.66 -16.39 -6.95
N ASN A 64 9.83 -16.12 -7.54
CA ASN A 64 10.79 -17.12 -7.96
C ASN A 64 11.73 -17.49 -6.82
N THR A 65 11.70 -16.87 -5.63
CA THR A 65 12.44 -17.35 -4.43
C THR A 65 11.59 -18.42 -3.72
N THR A 66 10.26 -18.39 -3.92
CA THR A 66 9.41 -19.56 -3.68
C THR A 66 9.60 -20.69 -4.72
N ARG A 67 10.33 -20.46 -5.82
CA ARG A 67 10.66 -21.48 -6.84
C ARG A 67 12.16 -21.66 -7.13
N SER A 68 13.01 -20.86 -6.50
CA SER A 68 14.46 -20.96 -6.59
C SER A 68 14.75 -22.07 -5.61
N CYS A 69 15.05 -23.23 -6.19
CA CYS A 69 15.58 -24.36 -5.46
C CYS A 69 16.76 -23.82 -4.66
N SER A 70 16.53 -23.56 -3.37
CA SER A 70 17.62 -23.32 -2.43
C SER A 70 18.59 -24.47 -2.65
N PRO A 71 19.92 -24.26 -2.59
CA PRO A 71 20.85 -25.40 -2.62
C PRO A 71 20.47 -26.44 -1.56
N TYR A 72 19.84 -26.01 -0.46
CA TYR A 72 19.32 -26.87 0.61
C TYR A 72 17.99 -27.56 0.31
N ASP A 73 17.28 -27.24 -0.77
CA ASP A 73 16.06 -27.95 -1.19
C ASP A 73 16.36 -29.29 -1.90
N GLN A 74 17.64 -29.56 -2.20
CA GLN A 74 18.07 -30.80 -2.85
C GLN A 74 18.17 -31.95 -1.84
N LEU A 75 17.61 -33.11 -2.19
CA LEU A 75 17.74 -34.33 -1.38
C LEU A 75 19.15 -34.92 -1.47
N ASP A 76 19.78 -34.73 -2.61
CA ASP A 76 21.11 -35.20 -2.97
C ASP A 76 22.07 -34.03 -3.16
N GLY A 77 23.35 -34.25 -2.90
CA GLY A 77 24.39 -33.22 -3.05
C GLY A 77 25.10 -32.82 -1.76
N PHE A 78 24.68 -33.38 -0.60
CA PHE A 78 25.34 -33.15 0.69
C PHE A 78 26.02 -34.42 1.22
N PRO A 79 27.10 -34.30 2.02
CA PRO A 79 27.79 -35.45 2.61
C PRO A 79 26.87 -36.38 3.44
N TRP A 80 25.81 -35.83 4.02
CA TRP A 80 24.84 -36.56 4.87
C TRP A 80 23.60 -37.07 4.12
N SER A 81 23.49 -36.87 2.80
CA SER A 81 22.30 -37.22 2.01
C SER A 81 21.93 -38.72 2.07
N SER A 82 22.93 -39.61 2.12
CA SER A 82 22.73 -41.06 2.22
C SER A 82 22.12 -41.46 3.56
N GLU A 83 22.66 -40.93 4.65
CA GLU A 83 22.17 -41.17 6.01
C GLU A 83 20.77 -40.57 6.20
N LEU A 84 20.51 -39.40 5.63
CA LEU A 84 19.19 -38.77 5.65
C LEU A 84 18.11 -39.67 5.02
N ARG A 85 18.43 -40.33 3.88
CA ARG A 85 17.52 -41.30 3.24
C ARG A 85 17.30 -42.53 4.11
N ARG A 86 18.38 -43.09 4.65
CA ARG A 86 18.32 -44.25 5.54
C ARG A 86 17.39 -43.98 6.72
N VAL A 87 17.59 -42.86 7.41
CA VAL A 87 16.77 -42.44 8.54
C VAL A 87 15.31 -42.19 8.15
N ARG A 88 15.06 -41.56 6.98
CA ARG A 88 13.72 -41.32 6.45
C ARG A 88 12.94 -42.62 6.23
N ASP A 89 13.59 -43.61 5.62
CA ASP A 89 12.95 -44.84 5.15
C ASP A 89 12.89 -45.92 6.24
N GLU A 90 13.97 -46.08 7.03
CA GLU A 90 14.10 -47.15 8.03
C GLU A 90 13.56 -46.78 9.42
N LEU A 91 13.65 -45.52 9.84
CA LEU A 91 13.25 -45.10 11.20
C LEU A 91 11.92 -44.38 11.23
N PHE A 92 11.76 -43.37 10.36
CA PHE A 92 10.56 -42.52 10.38
C PHE A 92 9.45 -43.02 9.46
N HIS A 93 9.77 -43.89 8.50
CA HIS A 93 8.85 -44.45 7.52
C HIS A 93 7.98 -43.39 6.82
N ILE A 94 8.58 -42.26 6.43
CA ILE A 94 7.88 -41.17 5.75
C ILE A 94 8.19 -41.17 4.25
N ALA A 95 7.15 -41.08 3.42
CA ALA A 95 7.33 -41.07 1.96
C ALA A 95 8.01 -39.79 1.45
N ASN A 96 7.67 -38.63 2.05
CA ASN A 96 8.20 -37.33 1.67
C ASN A 96 8.39 -36.43 2.89
N PHE A 97 9.38 -35.54 2.83
CA PHE A 97 9.54 -34.48 3.82
C PHE A 97 8.37 -33.49 3.76
N ARG A 98 7.96 -32.96 4.91
CA ARG A 98 7.00 -31.86 4.99
C ARG A 98 7.58 -30.60 4.32
N PRO A 99 6.75 -29.64 3.88
CA PRO A 99 7.24 -28.39 3.32
C PRO A 99 8.31 -27.75 4.22
N LEU A 100 9.41 -27.29 3.61
CA LEU A 100 10.57 -26.66 4.27
C LEU A 100 11.39 -27.57 5.21
N GLN A 101 10.94 -28.78 5.51
CA GLN A 101 11.62 -29.68 6.45
C GLN A 101 12.98 -30.13 5.93
N LEU A 102 13.08 -30.53 4.65
CA LEU A 102 14.34 -30.92 4.02
C LEU A 102 15.35 -29.77 4.03
N ARG A 103 14.88 -28.58 3.64
CA ARG A 103 15.67 -27.34 3.66
C ARG A 103 16.22 -27.02 5.04
N ALA A 104 15.38 -27.15 6.07
CA ALA A 104 15.79 -26.90 7.44
C ALA A 104 16.85 -27.90 7.90
N ILE A 105 16.69 -29.19 7.58
CA ILE A 105 17.68 -30.21 7.95
C ILE A 105 19.00 -29.93 7.26
N ASN A 106 19.00 -29.72 5.94
CA ASN A 106 20.24 -29.48 5.18
C ASN A 106 20.96 -28.21 5.64
N ALA A 107 20.23 -27.11 5.89
CA ALA A 107 20.84 -25.89 6.41
C ALA A 107 21.39 -26.06 7.85
N THR A 108 20.73 -26.88 8.67
CA THR A 108 21.21 -27.19 10.04
C THR A 108 22.47 -28.05 10.01
N MET A 109 22.50 -29.07 9.14
CA MET A 109 23.66 -29.96 8.98
C MET A 109 24.87 -29.23 8.38
N ASP A 110 24.63 -28.18 7.59
CA ASP A 110 25.66 -27.25 7.09
C ASP A 110 26.09 -26.19 8.13
N CYS A 111 25.72 -26.38 9.41
CA CYS A 111 26.06 -25.48 10.51
C CYS A 111 25.62 -24.02 10.30
N LYS A 112 24.50 -23.80 9.60
CA LYS A 112 23.87 -22.48 9.50
C LYS A 112 22.90 -22.26 10.67
N ASP A 113 22.77 -21.02 11.09
CA ASP A 113 21.72 -20.61 12.03
C ASP A 113 20.37 -20.58 11.31
N VAL A 114 19.51 -21.56 11.61
CA VAL A 114 18.22 -21.75 10.95
C VAL A 114 17.07 -21.34 11.85
N ILE A 115 16.26 -20.39 11.37
CA ILE A 115 14.97 -20.05 11.95
C ILE A 115 13.86 -20.58 11.05
N LEU A 116 13.18 -21.64 11.48
CA LEU A 116 12.05 -22.22 10.75
C LEU A 116 10.72 -21.69 11.32
N VAL A 117 10.04 -20.84 10.53
CA VAL A 117 8.68 -20.37 10.83
C VAL A 117 7.70 -21.27 10.09
N MET A 118 6.97 -22.11 10.83
CA MET A 118 5.88 -22.92 10.27
C MET A 118 4.53 -22.34 10.70
N PRO A 119 3.52 -22.30 9.82
CA PRO A 119 2.14 -21.97 10.19
C PRO A 119 1.58 -23.12 11.02
N THR A 120 1.98 -23.19 12.28
CA THR A 120 1.28 -23.98 13.28
C THR A 120 0.28 -23.03 13.90
N GLY A 121 -1.03 -23.33 13.76
CA GLY A 121 -2.15 -22.45 14.07
C GLY A 121 -2.31 -22.06 15.56
N GLN A 122 -1.23 -21.97 16.31
CA GLN A 122 -1.19 -21.61 17.71
C GLN A 122 -0.33 -20.36 17.89
N LEU A 123 -1.01 -19.23 18.05
CA LEU A 123 -0.48 -17.91 18.39
C LEU A 123 0.53 -17.92 19.55
N THR A 124 0.42 -18.90 20.45
CA THR A 124 1.35 -19.16 21.58
C THR A 124 2.79 -19.38 21.12
N ARG A 125 2.99 -20.08 19.99
CA ARG A 125 4.34 -20.34 19.46
C ARG A 125 4.97 -19.10 18.84
N LEU A 126 4.20 -18.26 18.15
CA LEU A 126 4.67 -16.96 17.66
C LEU A 126 5.08 -16.04 18.80
N ARG A 127 4.32 -16.03 19.91
CA ARG A 127 4.66 -15.26 21.12
C ARG A 127 5.93 -15.77 21.80
N ALA A 128 6.15 -17.09 21.83
CA ALA A 128 7.40 -17.68 22.34
C ALA A 128 8.59 -17.38 21.41
N MET A 129 8.36 -17.37 20.10
CA MET A 129 9.36 -17.03 19.09
C MET A 129 9.78 -15.56 19.18
N ARG A 130 8.82 -14.65 19.45
CA ARG A 130 9.10 -13.23 19.71
C ARG A 130 10.09 -13.04 20.85
N ARG A 131 9.94 -13.77 21.97
CA ARG A 131 10.88 -13.70 23.11
C ARG A 131 12.31 -14.12 22.75
N ARG A 132 12.49 -14.91 21.69
CA ARG A 132 13.80 -15.35 21.20
C ARG A 132 14.39 -14.39 20.16
N LEU A 133 13.56 -13.49 19.63
CA LEU A 133 13.90 -12.47 18.64
C LEU A 133 14.02 -11.08 19.29
N ASP A 134 14.16 -11.01 20.61
CA ASP A 134 14.47 -9.77 21.33
C ASP A 134 15.94 -9.33 21.11
N ASP A 135 16.74 -10.12 20.39
CA ASP A 135 18.08 -9.75 19.94
C ASP A 135 18.00 -8.92 18.64
N PRO A 136 18.41 -7.63 18.64
CA PRO A 136 18.37 -6.76 17.47
C PRO A 136 19.14 -7.27 16.26
N GLU A 137 20.18 -8.09 16.46
CA GLU A 137 21.02 -8.62 15.36
C GLU A 137 20.30 -9.71 14.55
N LEU A 138 19.29 -10.36 15.14
CA LEU A 138 18.50 -11.44 14.50
C LEU A 138 17.26 -10.92 13.77
N LEU A 139 16.94 -9.63 13.87
CA LEU A 139 15.74 -9.01 13.31
C LEU A 139 15.97 -8.49 11.89
N SER A 140 16.01 -9.40 10.92
CA SER A 140 16.02 -9.03 9.50
C SER A 140 14.64 -8.53 9.02
N PRO A 141 14.58 -7.68 7.98
CA PRO A 141 13.32 -7.20 7.41
C PRO A 141 12.41 -8.34 6.92
N GLU A 142 13.00 -9.42 6.39
CA GLU A 142 12.28 -10.59 5.91
C GLU A 142 11.62 -11.36 7.07
N ILE A 143 12.33 -11.49 8.19
CA ILE A 143 11.79 -12.14 9.40
C ILE A 143 10.63 -11.31 9.95
N LEU A 144 10.80 -9.98 10.03
CA LEU A 144 9.76 -9.07 10.48
C LEU A 144 8.51 -9.13 9.59
N LEU A 145 8.67 -9.14 8.27
CA LEU A 145 7.56 -9.27 7.32
C LEU A 145 6.83 -10.60 7.48
N ASN A 146 7.57 -11.72 7.56
CA ASN A 146 6.97 -13.05 7.76
C ASN A 146 6.22 -13.15 9.09
N MET A 147 6.73 -12.54 10.16
CA MET A 147 6.03 -12.44 11.43
C MET A 147 4.73 -11.63 11.31
N LEU A 148 4.76 -10.48 10.61
CA LEU A 148 3.57 -9.67 10.37
C LEU A 148 2.51 -10.41 9.57
N LEU A 149 2.91 -11.14 8.53
CA LEU A 149 2.01 -11.98 7.75
C LEU A 149 1.40 -13.09 8.61
N SER A 150 2.19 -13.73 9.47
CA SER A 150 1.72 -14.77 10.38
C SER A 150 0.73 -14.23 11.42
N TYR A 151 0.98 -13.04 11.98
CA TYR A 151 0.02 -12.38 12.87
C TYR A 151 -1.25 -11.94 12.15
N ARG A 152 -1.14 -11.51 10.88
CA ARG A 152 -2.28 -11.17 10.04
C ARG A 152 -3.18 -12.37 9.79
N GLU A 153 -2.63 -13.54 9.50
CA GLU A 153 -3.40 -14.79 9.31
C GLU A 153 -4.19 -15.17 10.57
N CYS A 154 -3.66 -14.84 11.75
CA CYS A 154 -4.31 -15.08 13.03
C CYS A 154 -5.17 -13.90 13.52
N GLU A 155 -5.30 -12.82 12.73
CA GLU A 155 -5.99 -11.57 13.10
C GLU A 155 -5.49 -10.95 14.43
N ASP A 156 -4.24 -11.20 14.86
CA ASP A 156 -3.65 -10.61 16.07
C ASP A 156 -3.05 -9.23 15.77
N TYR A 157 -3.93 -8.26 15.52
CA TYR A 157 -3.55 -6.88 15.22
C TYR A 157 -2.78 -6.20 16.37
N LYS A 158 -3.05 -6.61 17.62
CA LYS A 158 -2.33 -6.08 18.80
C LYS A 158 -0.85 -6.46 18.75
N SER A 159 -0.55 -7.72 18.43
CA SER A 159 0.82 -8.19 18.29
C SER A 159 1.53 -7.57 17.09
N MET A 160 0.84 -7.34 15.98
CA MET A 160 1.39 -6.62 14.81
C MET A 160 1.82 -5.20 15.16
N VAL A 161 0.93 -4.40 15.77
CA VAL A 161 1.23 -3.02 16.18
C VAL A 161 2.40 -3.01 17.17
N LYS A 162 2.35 -3.89 18.17
CA LYS A 162 3.42 -3.99 19.17
C LYS A 162 4.75 -4.39 18.54
N LEU A 163 4.77 -5.30 17.55
CA LEU A 163 6.01 -5.71 16.90
C LEU A 163 6.69 -4.51 16.21
N ILE A 164 5.90 -3.75 15.44
CA ILE A 164 6.43 -2.60 14.69
C ILE A 164 6.85 -1.46 15.64
N ASP A 165 6.08 -1.21 16.71
CA ASP A 165 6.43 -0.21 17.73
C ASP A 165 7.72 -0.59 18.46
N ASP A 166 7.87 -1.85 18.89
CA ASP A 166 9.08 -2.35 19.57
C ASP A 166 10.30 -2.23 18.63
N VAL A 167 10.20 -2.67 17.38
CA VAL A 167 11.29 -2.57 16.38
C VAL A 167 11.70 -1.12 16.14
N ARG A 168 10.76 -0.19 16.02
CA ARG A 168 11.05 1.25 15.90
C ARG A 168 11.74 1.83 17.14
N SER A 169 11.42 1.29 18.32
CA SER A 169 12.04 1.72 19.59
C SER A 169 13.48 1.23 19.75
N LEU A 170 13.83 0.09 19.14
CA LEU A 170 15.14 -0.56 19.26
C LEU A 170 16.28 0.13 18.48
N ARG A 171 16.01 1.23 17.75
CA ARG A 171 17.00 1.96 16.92
C ARG A 171 17.84 1.02 16.02
N ILE A 172 17.25 -0.07 15.53
CA ILE A 172 17.83 -0.90 14.46
C ILE A 172 18.10 0.03 13.26
N PRO A 173 19.26 -0.05 12.59
CA PRO A 173 19.61 0.86 11.49
C PRO A 173 18.43 1.10 10.55
N SER A 174 17.96 2.34 10.58
CA SER A 174 16.62 2.82 10.28
C SER A 174 16.22 2.81 8.79
N ALA A 175 16.88 2.01 7.95
CA ALA A 175 16.62 1.99 6.51
C ALA A 175 15.54 0.97 6.10
N SER A 176 15.28 -0.07 6.90
CA SER A 176 14.43 -1.18 6.47
C SER A 176 12.98 -1.14 6.99
N VAL A 177 12.74 -0.59 8.19
CA VAL A 177 11.44 -0.62 8.87
C VAL A 177 10.54 0.57 8.47
N ASP A 178 11.13 1.63 7.91
CA ASP A 178 10.39 2.77 7.34
C ASP A 178 9.99 2.55 5.87
N SER A 179 10.15 1.32 5.37
CA SER A 179 9.62 0.92 4.06
C SER A 179 8.09 1.03 4.02
N ASP A 180 7.57 1.37 2.83
CA ASP A 180 6.14 1.44 2.54
C ASP A 180 5.42 0.16 2.98
N VAL A 181 6.08 -1.00 2.88
CA VAL A 181 5.51 -2.31 3.26
C VAL A 181 5.19 -2.39 4.75
N PHE A 182 6.11 -1.98 5.63
CA PHE A 182 5.86 -2.00 7.07
C PHE A 182 4.85 -0.94 7.48
N THR A 183 4.87 0.23 6.83
CA THR A 183 3.87 1.27 7.06
C THR A 183 2.47 0.80 6.67
N TYR A 184 2.34 0.08 5.56
CA TYR A 184 1.08 -0.56 5.15
C TYR A 184 0.57 -1.51 6.24
N TYR A 185 1.38 -2.48 6.68
CA TYR A 185 0.95 -3.46 7.67
C TYR A 185 0.69 -2.85 9.04
N TYR A 186 1.42 -1.79 9.41
CA TYR A 186 1.17 -1.02 10.62
C TYR A 186 -0.21 -0.35 10.61
N ALA A 187 -0.51 0.39 9.55
CA ALA A 187 -1.78 1.09 9.43
C ALA A 187 -2.95 0.11 9.24
N PHE A 188 -2.73 -1.00 8.54
CA PHE A 188 -3.67 -2.11 8.45
C PHE A 188 -4.02 -2.67 9.83
N ALA A 189 -3.01 -2.95 10.65
CA ALA A 189 -3.22 -3.48 11.99
C ALA A 189 -3.91 -2.46 12.92
N LEU A 190 -3.54 -1.17 12.84
CA LEU A 190 -4.23 -0.12 13.58
C LEU A 190 -5.73 -0.07 13.24
N ASN A 191 -6.08 -0.06 11.95
CA ASN A 191 -7.48 -0.07 11.53
C ASN A 191 -8.22 -1.35 12.00
N GLY A 192 -7.56 -2.50 11.95
CA GLY A 192 -8.12 -3.77 12.42
C GLY A 192 -8.34 -3.83 13.94
N ARG A 193 -7.50 -3.16 14.73
CA ARG A 193 -7.54 -3.16 16.20
C ARG A 193 -8.69 -2.33 16.78
N ARG A 194 -9.14 -1.30 16.06
CA ARG A 194 -10.31 -0.45 16.39
C ARG A 194 -10.29 0.20 17.78
N LEU A 195 -9.11 0.50 18.36
CA LEU A 195 -9.05 1.31 19.59
C LEU A 195 -9.21 2.80 19.26
N LYS A 196 -9.59 3.58 20.27
CA LYS A 196 -9.72 5.04 20.15
C LYS A 196 -8.39 5.67 19.70
N GLY A 197 -8.40 6.41 18.60
CA GLY A 197 -7.21 7.04 18.01
C GLY A 197 -6.46 6.19 17.00
N ASP A 198 -6.79 4.90 16.83
CA ASP A 198 -6.06 4.01 15.92
C ASP A 198 -6.28 4.39 14.46
N ARG A 199 -7.50 4.80 14.09
CA ARG A 199 -7.82 5.14 12.70
C ARG A 199 -7.18 6.44 12.27
N GLU A 200 -7.21 7.44 13.14
CA GLU A 200 -6.55 8.72 12.94
C GLU A 200 -5.06 8.51 12.75
N LYS A 201 -4.45 7.66 13.59
CA LYS A 201 -3.04 7.27 13.48
C LYS A 201 -2.76 6.47 12.19
N ALA A 202 -3.66 5.56 11.80
CA ALA A 202 -3.53 4.78 10.57
C ALA A 202 -3.59 5.67 9.32
N LEU A 203 -4.55 6.59 9.26
CA LEU A 203 -4.69 7.58 8.19
C LEU A 203 -3.45 8.47 8.12
N GLN A 204 -3.02 9.02 9.26
CA GLN A 204 -1.81 9.83 9.32
C GLN A 204 -0.61 9.09 8.72
N LYS A 205 -0.38 7.83 9.12
CA LYS A 205 0.79 7.05 8.68
C LYS A 205 0.74 6.69 7.19
N ILE A 206 -0.43 6.31 6.67
CA ILE A 206 -0.59 6.01 5.23
C ILE A 206 -0.42 7.29 4.40
N THR A 207 -0.97 8.41 4.88
CA THR A 207 -0.85 9.71 4.22
C THR A 207 0.60 10.18 4.21
N GLU A 208 1.33 10.07 5.33
CA GLU A 208 2.77 10.37 5.40
C GLU A 208 3.60 9.55 4.40
N ALA A 209 3.34 8.23 4.32
CA ALA A 209 4.03 7.35 3.37
C ALA A 209 3.69 7.65 1.90
N SER A 210 2.44 8.01 1.63
CA SER A 210 1.93 8.35 0.30
C SER A 210 2.42 9.71 -0.20
N LEU A 211 2.64 10.67 0.71
CA LEU A 211 3.05 12.03 0.38
C LEU A 211 4.56 12.20 0.23
N GLY A 212 5.36 11.22 0.68
CA GLY A 212 6.82 11.25 0.57
C GLY A 212 7.44 12.51 1.15
N LEU A 213 7.61 12.56 2.48
CA LEU A 213 8.37 13.57 3.23
C LEU A 213 8.24 15.03 2.72
N LEU A 214 7.04 15.46 2.30
CA LEU A 214 6.77 16.88 2.13
C LEU A 214 6.38 17.47 3.48
N PHE A 215 7.37 17.61 4.37
CA PHE A 215 7.30 18.54 5.47
C PHE A 215 7.38 19.95 4.89
N THR A 216 6.23 20.49 4.50
CA THR A 216 5.93 21.91 4.64
C THR A 216 4.44 22.01 4.90
N LEU A 217 4.06 22.05 6.17
CA LEU A 217 3.28 23.15 6.75
C LEU A 217 2.72 22.71 8.10
N SER A 218 3.40 23.18 9.14
CA SER A 218 2.82 23.50 10.44
C SER A 218 1.71 24.54 10.26
N VAL A 219 0.51 24.17 9.79
CA VAL A 219 -0.75 24.92 9.96
C VAL A 219 -1.91 24.15 9.28
N ALA A 220 -2.47 23.15 9.95
CA ALA A 220 -3.91 22.81 9.88
C ALA A 220 -4.22 21.54 10.70
N PRO A 221 -5.35 21.49 11.42
CA PRO A 221 -5.80 20.28 12.11
C PRO A 221 -6.25 19.19 11.12
N ALA A 222 -6.11 17.93 11.54
CA ALA A 222 -6.28 16.70 10.73
C ALA A 222 -7.64 16.52 10.02
N HIS A 223 -8.62 17.39 10.25
CA HIS A 223 -9.91 17.42 9.56
C HIS A 223 -9.93 18.35 8.33
N ILE A 224 -8.82 19.05 8.01
CA ILE A 224 -8.72 20.00 6.90
C ILE A 224 -7.48 19.69 6.05
N TYR A 225 -7.34 18.45 5.60
CA TYR A 225 -6.49 18.18 4.44
C TYR A 225 -7.42 17.95 3.24
N PRO A 226 -7.46 18.85 2.25
CA PRO A 226 -8.18 18.59 1.03
C PRO A 226 -7.49 17.43 0.32
N TRP A 227 -8.15 16.27 0.26
CA TRP A 227 -7.61 15.04 -0.34
C TRP A 227 -7.24 15.21 -1.82
N SER A 228 -7.82 16.22 -2.48
CA SER A 228 -7.43 16.68 -3.81
C SER A 228 -5.98 17.16 -3.92
N ALA A 229 -5.34 17.54 -2.81
CA ALA A 229 -3.92 17.91 -2.75
C ALA A 229 -2.98 16.70 -2.56
N LEU A 230 -3.48 15.55 -2.07
CA LEU A 230 -2.68 14.31 -1.95
C LEU A 230 -2.25 13.73 -3.30
N LEU A 231 -2.95 14.08 -4.38
CA LEU A 231 -2.72 13.55 -5.72
C LEU A 231 -1.62 14.29 -6.51
N LYS A 232 -0.92 15.23 -5.86
CA LYS A 232 0.12 16.08 -6.48
C LYS A 232 1.53 15.85 -5.95
N THR A 233 1.79 14.76 -5.23
CA THR A 233 3.14 14.41 -4.75
C THR A 233 3.90 13.56 -5.76
N SER A 234 5.24 13.61 -5.67
CA SER A 234 6.16 13.02 -6.64
C SER A 234 6.29 11.49 -6.56
N LYS A 235 5.64 10.84 -5.60
CA LYS A 235 5.62 9.38 -5.43
C LYS A 235 4.17 8.92 -5.51
N ASN A 236 3.79 8.32 -6.65
CA ASN A 236 2.45 7.75 -6.78
C ASN A 236 2.31 6.56 -5.80
N PRO A 237 1.36 6.58 -4.86
CA PRO A 237 1.12 5.46 -3.95
C PRO A 237 0.77 4.19 -4.72
N SER A 238 1.13 3.03 -4.18
CA SER A 238 0.72 1.75 -4.76
C SER A 238 -0.80 1.59 -4.70
N ALA A 239 -1.35 0.76 -5.59
CA ALA A 239 -2.78 0.44 -5.62
C ALA A 239 -3.27 -0.15 -4.27
N ASP A 240 -2.41 -0.88 -3.57
CA ASP A 240 -2.69 -1.41 -2.23
C ASP A 240 -2.83 -0.32 -1.18
N MET A 241 -2.00 0.73 -1.24
CA MET A 241 -2.10 1.89 -0.33
C MET A 241 -3.43 2.62 -0.52
N TYR A 242 -3.83 2.86 -1.78
CA TYR A 242 -5.15 3.40 -2.09
C TYR A 242 -6.29 2.49 -1.60
N GLY A 243 -6.12 1.17 -1.74
CA GLY A 243 -7.09 0.19 -1.27
C GLY A 243 -7.24 0.14 0.25
N LEU A 244 -6.14 0.32 1.00
CA LEU A 244 -6.16 0.40 2.46
C LEU A 244 -6.78 1.71 2.94
N LEU A 245 -6.42 2.82 2.28
CA LEU A 245 -7.00 4.12 2.56
C LEU A 245 -8.52 4.11 2.37
N GLY A 246 -8.99 3.62 1.21
CA GLY A 246 -10.40 3.46 0.93
C GLY A 246 -11.10 2.54 1.94
N ARG A 247 -10.41 1.51 2.43
CA ARG A 247 -10.92 0.61 3.47
C ARG A 247 -11.12 1.33 4.82
N ILE A 248 -10.18 2.17 5.25
CA ILE A 248 -10.31 2.90 6.52
C ILE A 248 -11.50 3.87 6.47
N HIS A 249 -11.66 4.61 5.37
CA HIS A 249 -12.79 5.50 5.18
C HIS A 249 -14.11 4.75 5.04
N LYS A 250 -14.12 3.60 4.34
CA LYS A 250 -15.29 2.72 4.29
C LYS A 250 -15.68 2.23 5.70
N ASP A 251 -14.71 1.80 6.51
CA ASP A 251 -14.98 1.32 7.87
C ASP A 251 -15.52 2.47 8.76
N ARG A 252 -14.99 3.70 8.61
CA ARG A 252 -15.53 4.92 9.26
C ARG A 252 -16.98 5.19 8.84
N PHE A 253 -17.30 5.09 7.54
CA PHE A 253 -18.65 5.25 7.03
C PHE A 253 -19.61 4.19 7.60
N LEU A 254 -19.21 2.92 7.61
CA LEU A 254 -20.01 1.83 8.17
C LEU A 254 -20.31 2.03 9.67
N GLU A 255 -19.31 2.43 10.45
CA GLU A 255 -19.46 2.63 11.89
C GLU A 255 -20.29 3.87 12.25
N SER A 256 -20.30 4.88 11.37
CA SER A 256 -21.22 6.02 11.48
C SER A 256 -22.69 5.67 11.24
N GLN A 257 -23.01 4.39 10.99
CA GLN A 257 -24.33 3.92 10.53
C GLN A 257 -24.76 4.62 9.24
N TYR A 258 -23.83 4.75 8.29
CA TYR A 258 -24.08 5.34 6.98
C TYR A 258 -24.47 6.82 7.01
N LYS A 259 -24.00 7.58 8.01
CA LYS A 259 -24.31 9.02 8.15
C LYS A 259 -23.15 9.92 7.72
N ASP A 260 -21.94 9.39 7.75
CA ASP A 260 -20.72 10.13 7.40
C ASP A 260 -20.50 10.16 5.89
N GLU A 261 -21.21 11.06 5.21
CA GLU A 261 -21.12 11.26 3.76
C GLU A 261 -19.72 11.69 3.31
N GLU A 262 -18.98 12.40 4.16
CA GLU A 262 -17.59 12.76 3.89
C GLU A 262 -16.72 11.50 3.80
N ALA A 263 -16.82 10.60 4.78
CA ALA A 263 -16.10 9.33 4.74
C ALA A 263 -16.49 8.47 3.53
N LEU A 264 -17.75 8.50 3.08
CA LEU A 264 -18.17 7.84 1.85
C LEU A 264 -17.45 8.41 0.62
N GLN A 265 -17.42 9.73 0.46
CA GLN A 265 -16.75 10.37 -0.68
C GLN A 265 -15.25 10.09 -0.69
N LEU A 266 -14.60 10.19 0.47
CA LEU A 266 -13.17 9.89 0.61
C LEU A 266 -12.85 8.43 0.28
N ALA A 267 -13.72 7.49 0.67
CA ALA A 267 -13.57 6.09 0.31
C ALA A 267 -13.67 5.90 -1.22
N ILE A 268 -14.67 6.52 -1.87
CA ILE A 268 -14.87 6.46 -3.32
C ILE A 268 -13.64 7.02 -4.05
N GLU A 269 -13.16 8.19 -3.66
CA GLU A 269 -12.00 8.83 -4.28
C GLU A 269 -10.73 7.98 -4.16
N SER A 270 -10.53 7.36 -3.00
CA SER A 270 -9.39 6.47 -2.74
C SER A 270 -9.41 5.24 -3.64
N TYR A 271 -10.54 4.52 -3.67
CA TYR A 271 -10.69 3.34 -4.54
C TYR A 271 -10.66 3.71 -6.02
N ARG A 272 -11.22 4.86 -6.40
CA ARG A 272 -11.15 5.39 -7.77
C ARG A 272 -9.72 5.66 -8.20
N SER A 273 -8.91 6.26 -7.32
CA SER A 273 -7.51 6.58 -7.60
C SER A 273 -6.67 5.31 -7.73
N GLY A 274 -6.86 4.34 -6.82
CA GLY A 274 -6.23 3.02 -6.92
C GLY A 274 -6.61 2.30 -8.21
N PHE A 275 -7.90 2.28 -8.56
CA PHE A 275 -8.41 1.59 -9.74
C PHE A 275 -7.95 2.23 -11.07
N LYS A 276 -7.76 3.56 -11.08
CA LYS A 276 -7.15 4.26 -12.23
C LYS A 276 -5.68 3.92 -12.40
N SER A 277 -4.95 3.70 -11.30
CA SER A 277 -3.54 3.33 -11.32
C SER A 277 -3.35 1.88 -11.77
N VAL A 278 -3.91 0.92 -11.02
CA VAL A 278 -3.88 -0.50 -11.35
C VAL A 278 -5.29 -1.08 -11.14
N PRO A 279 -6.03 -1.36 -12.21
CA PRO A 279 -7.30 -2.06 -12.12
C PRO A 279 -7.09 -3.44 -11.48
N ASN A 280 -7.86 -3.76 -10.45
CA ASN A 280 -7.94 -5.10 -9.90
C ASN A 280 -9.33 -5.34 -9.30
N GLU A 281 -9.69 -6.62 -9.10
CA GLU A 281 -11.00 -7.03 -8.61
C GLU A 281 -11.32 -6.40 -7.24
N TYR A 282 -10.36 -6.41 -6.31
CA TYR A 282 -10.57 -5.88 -4.97
C TYR A 282 -10.96 -4.39 -5.01
N LEU A 283 -10.22 -3.56 -5.73
CA LEU A 283 -10.50 -2.13 -5.87
C LEU A 283 -11.80 -1.89 -6.62
N GLY A 284 -12.03 -2.63 -7.71
CA GLY A 284 -13.21 -2.47 -8.55
C GLY A 284 -14.52 -2.83 -7.83
N VAL A 285 -14.55 -3.94 -7.09
CA VAL A 285 -15.73 -4.36 -6.31
C VAL A 285 -16.04 -3.35 -5.21
N ASN A 286 -15.03 -2.88 -4.48
CA ASN A 286 -15.24 -1.87 -3.43
C ASN A 286 -15.70 -0.53 -4.03
N LEU A 287 -15.08 -0.09 -5.13
CA LEU A 287 -15.47 1.14 -5.83
C LEU A 287 -16.92 1.07 -6.32
N ALA A 288 -17.28 0.01 -7.04
CA ALA A 288 -18.64 -0.18 -7.54
C ALA A 288 -19.67 -0.20 -6.41
N THR A 289 -19.35 -0.88 -5.29
CA THR A 289 -20.23 -0.94 -4.12
C THR A 289 -20.48 0.45 -3.55
N LEU A 290 -19.43 1.25 -3.36
CA LEU A 290 -19.56 2.59 -2.78
C LEU A 290 -20.23 3.58 -3.73
N LEU A 291 -20.04 3.45 -5.04
CA LEU A 291 -20.78 4.26 -6.03
C LEU A 291 -22.29 4.00 -5.94
N VAL A 292 -22.70 2.74 -5.78
CA VAL A 292 -24.10 2.39 -5.52
C VAL A 292 -24.58 2.97 -4.18
N CYS A 293 -23.75 2.94 -3.13
CA CYS A 293 -24.07 3.57 -1.85
C CYS A 293 -24.30 5.08 -1.98
N SER A 294 -23.56 5.74 -2.87
CA SER A 294 -23.75 7.16 -3.17
C SER A 294 -25.00 7.47 -4.02
N GLY A 295 -25.81 6.46 -4.35
CA GLY A 295 -27.06 6.61 -5.10
C GLY A 295 -26.90 6.48 -6.62
N GLN A 296 -25.75 6.02 -7.13
CA GLN A 296 -25.56 5.77 -8.55
C GLN A 296 -26.15 4.43 -8.97
N ASP A 297 -26.67 4.36 -10.19
CA ASP A 297 -27.20 3.13 -10.79
C ASP A 297 -26.47 2.80 -12.10
N LEU A 298 -26.53 1.53 -12.52
CA LEU A 298 -25.92 1.07 -13.77
C LEU A 298 -26.52 1.75 -15.00
N SER A 299 -27.78 2.17 -14.92
CA SER A 299 -28.46 2.93 -15.99
C SER A 299 -27.98 4.38 -16.05
N SER A 300 -27.71 5.01 -14.91
CA SER A 300 -27.40 6.44 -14.81
C SER A 300 -25.90 6.75 -14.86
N SER A 301 -25.04 5.89 -14.31
CA SER A 301 -23.61 6.16 -14.16
C SER A 301 -22.74 5.47 -15.21
N LEU A 302 -22.07 6.27 -16.04
CA LEU A 302 -21.05 5.79 -16.97
C LEU A 302 -19.85 5.20 -16.22
N GLU A 303 -19.44 5.81 -15.12
CA GLU A 303 -18.32 5.33 -14.30
C GLU A 303 -18.59 3.93 -13.77
N LEU A 304 -19.79 3.69 -13.21
CA LEU A 304 -20.16 2.38 -12.68
C LEU A 304 -20.16 1.31 -13.78
N ARG A 305 -20.64 1.64 -14.98
CA ARG A 305 -20.56 0.75 -16.16
C ARG A 305 -19.12 0.45 -16.56
N THR A 306 -18.25 1.45 -16.58
CA THR A 306 -16.84 1.26 -16.91
C THR A 306 -16.12 0.40 -15.88
N VAL A 307 -16.35 0.61 -14.59
CA VAL A 307 -15.77 -0.22 -13.52
C VAL A 307 -16.28 -1.66 -13.65
N TYR A 308 -17.59 -1.84 -13.85
CA TYR A 308 -18.19 -3.15 -14.08
C TYR A 308 -17.56 -3.87 -15.28
N PHE A 309 -17.44 -3.18 -16.42
CA PHE A 309 -16.87 -3.75 -17.64
C PHE A 309 -15.39 -4.10 -17.50
N ARG A 310 -14.59 -3.23 -16.87
CA ARG A 310 -13.16 -3.51 -16.64
C ARG A 310 -12.93 -4.67 -15.69
N CYS A 311 -13.72 -4.78 -14.62
CA CYS A 311 -13.67 -5.96 -13.76
C CYS A 311 -14.13 -7.22 -14.50
N TRP A 312 -15.07 -7.08 -15.43
CA TRP A 312 -15.61 -8.18 -16.22
C TRP A 312 -14.59 -8.79 -17.20
N GLU A 313 -13.74 -7.98 -17.82
CA GLU A 313 -12.70 -8.45 -18.76
C GLU A 313 -11.60 -9.27 -18.05
N ASP A 314 -11.16 -8.84 -16.86
CA ASP A 314 -10.12 -9.56 -16.08
C ASP A 314 -10.63 -10.92 -15.52
N LEU A 315 -11.95 -11.07 -15.32
CA LEU A 315 -12.60 -12.22 -14.69
C LEU A 315 -13.11 -13.29 -15.68
N ALA A 316 -12.59 -13.31 -16.91
CA ALA A 316 -12.99 -14.26 -17.96
C ALA A 316 -12.93 -15.75 -17.54
N LEU A 317 -12.21 -16.09 -16.46
CA LEU A 317 -12.06 -17.44 -15.92
C LEU A 317 -13.11 -17.86 -14.86
N ASN A 318 -13.95 -16.97 -14.29
CA ASN A 318 -14.90 -17.38 -13.23
C ASN A 318 -16.22 -16.57 -13.17
N ARG A 319 -16.97 -16.59 -14.28
CA ARG A 319 -18.18 -15.76 -14.54
C ARG A 319 -19.33 -15.91 -13.53
N THR A 320 -19.55 -17.11 -12.99
CA THR A 320 -20.70 -17.43 -12.11
C THR A 320 -20.43 -17.06 -10.66
N ALA A 321 -19.21 -17.31 -10.18
CA ALA A 321 -18.79 -16.99 -8.83
C ALA A 321 -18.83 -15.48 -8.59
N TRP A 322 -18.28 -14.67 -9.49
CA TRP A 322 -18.26 -13.22 -9.35
C TRP A 322 -19.66 -12.59 -9.37
N ARG A 323 -20.52 -12.99 -10.32
CA ARG A 323 -21.91 -12.53 -10.37
C ARG A 323 -22.68 -12.87 -9.10
N ASN A 324 -22.42 -14.04 -8.52
CA ASN A 324 -23.04 -14.48 -7.27
C ASN A 324 -22.47 -13.72 -6.08
N THR A 325 -21.16 -13.50 -6.00
CA THR A 325 -20.49 -12.75 -4.92
C THR A 325 -20.87 -11.27 -4.93
N VAL A 326 -20.88 -10.62 -6.09
CA VAL A 326 -21.31 -9.23 -6.21
C VAL A 326 -22.81 -9.12 -5.92
N ARG A 327 -23.67 -9.97 -6.47
CA ARG A 327 -25.10 -9.95 -6.12
C ARG A 327 -25.38 -10.35 -4.68
N ALA A 328 -24.58 -11.22 -4.08
CA ALA A 328 -24.72 -11.59 -2.67
C ALA A 328 -24.22 -10.47 -1.76
N GLY A 329 -23.11 -9.82 -2.11
CA GLY A 329 -22.58 -8.64 -1.43
C GLY A 329 -23.56 -7.48 -1.51
N VAL A 330 -24.07 -7.16 -2.71
CA VAL A 330 -25.11 -6.14 -2.92
C VAL A 330 -26.42 -6.51 -2.23
N ARG A 331 -26.85 -7.80 -2.20
CA ARG A 331 -28.05 -8.23 -1.49
C ARG A 331 -27.90 -8.18 0.04
N ALA A 332 -26.81 -8.71 0.58
CA ALA A 332 -26.50 -8.66 2.02
C ALA A 332 -26.35 -7.21 2.49
N PHE A 333 -25.73 -6.36 1.66
CA PHE A 333 -25.64 -4.93 1.90
C PHE A 333 -27.01 -4.25 1.85
N ASN A 334 -27.83 -4.50 0.83
CA ASN A 334 -29.19 -3.96 0.75
C ASN A 334 -30.09 -4.45 1.89
N GLU A 335 -29.98 -5.70 2.32
CA GLU A 335 -30.69 -6.24 3.48
C GLU A 335 -30.23 -5.57 4.79
N GLN A 336 -28.94 -5.31 4.96
CA GLN A 336 -28.42 -4.55 6.10
C GLN A 336 -28.87 -3.08 6.07
N LEU A 337 -28.94 -2.47 4.89
CA LEU A 337 -29.41 -1.10 4.68
C LEU A 337 -30.91 -0.95 4.96
N LEU A 338 -31.72 -1.92 4.51
CA LEU A 338 -33.17 -1.97 4.77
C LEU A 338 -33.46 -2.21 6.26
N ARG A 339 -32.73 -3.14 6.91
CA ARG A 339 -32.81 -3.36 8.37
C ARG A 339 -32.34 -2.16 9.20
N GLY A 340 -31.47 -1.31 8.65
CA GLY A 340 -31.06 -0.04 9.24
C GLY A 340 -32.17 1.03 9.13
N ARG A 341 -32.81 1.14 7.96
CA ARG A 341 -33.94 2.05 7.73
C ARG A 341 -35.16 1.70 8.58
N GLU A 342 -35.50 0.42 8.73
CA GLU A 342 -36.64 -0.04 9.54
C GLU A 342 -36.47 0.24 11.04
N ARG A 343 -35.24 0.17 11.57
CA ARG A 343 -34.95 0.52 12.98
C ARG A 343 -35.06 2.02 13.26
N CYS A 344 -34.73 2.87 12.29
CA CYS A 344 -34.94 4.32 12.35
C CYS A 344 -36.43 4.71 12.32
N HIS A 345 -37.28 3.91 11.68
CA HIS A 345 -38.73 4.15 11.66
C HIS A 345 -39.47 3.68 12.92
N ARG A 346 -38.86 2.82 13.74
CA ARG A 346 -39.43 2.35 15.02
C ARG A 346 -38.94 3.11 16.25
N SER A 347 -37.97 4.03 16.10
CA SER A 347 -37.42 4.87 17.18
C SER A 347 -37.74 6.36 17.02
N ARG A 348 -38.63 6.69 16.09
CA ARG A 348 -39.40 7.94 16.03
C ARG A 348 -40.84 7.59 16.34
#